data_AF-A0A2H3CDE5-F1
#
_entry.id   AF-A0A2H3CDE5-F1
#
_cell.length_a   1.000
_cell.length_b   1.000
_cell.length_c   1.000
_cell.angle_alpha   90.00
_cell.angle_beta   90.00
_cell.angle_gamma   90.00
#
_symmetry.space_group_name_H-M   'P 1'
#
loop_
_entity.id
_entity.type
_entity.pdbx_description
1 polymer ?
#
loop_
_entity_poly.entity_id
_entity_poly.type
_entity_poly.pdbx_seq_one_letter_code
_entity_poly.pdbx_strand_id
1 'polypeptide(L)'
;MKSCMPDCRRECQDRVLRWSERYRPRIPREWRLCRFCKIAVEDEIHALLRCTITPGLTELRGRFLADTYAACPMLVDTWDRLDDEDRLACLLQLPILDSRLAQYVHLVLELFRAAPVYVPPLSLWYTPL
;
A
#
# COMPACT_ATOMS: atom_id res chain seq x y z
N MET A 1 1.43 -19.79 34.64
CA MET A 1 2.27 -18.71 34.07
C MET A 1 3.10 -19.30 32.93
N LYS A 2 2.76 -19.02 31.67
CA LYS A 2 3.61 -19.34 30.52
C LYS A 2 3.96 -18.02 29.85
N SER A 3 5.25 -17.73 29.85
CA SER A 3 5.89 -16.52 29.33
C SER A 3 5.57 -16.34 27.85
N CYS A 4 5.05 -15.17 27.50
CA CYS A 4 4.87 -14.74 26.12
C CYS A 4 6.26 -14.38 25.54
N MET A 5 6.72 -15.10 24.51
CA MET A 5 7.93 -14.71 23.79
C MET A 5 7.68 -13.38 23.04
N PRO A 6 8.67 -12.46 22.95
CA PRO A 6 8.41 -11.10 22.49
C PRO A 6 8.48 -10.92 20.96
N ASP A 7 8.69 -11.98 20.18
CA ASP A 7 9.24 -11.85 18.82
C ASP A 7 8.38 -12.51 17.73
N CYS A 8 7.06 -12.27 17.75
CA CYS A 8 6.16 -12.72 16.68
C CYS A 8 5.11 -11.63 16.31
N ARG A 9 5.40 -10.36 16.61
CA ARG A 9 4.49 -9.22 16.29
C ARG A 9 4.85 -8.45 15.03
N ARG A 10 6.08 -8.54 14.52
CA ARG A 10 6.51 -7.73 13.37
C ARG A 10 6.16 -8.36 12.02
N GLU A 11 6.13 -9.69 11.91
CA GLU A 11 5.93 -10.37 10.62
C GLU A 11 4.46 -10.63 10.24
N CYS A 12 3.51 -10.37 11.14
CA CYS A 12 2.10 -10.76 10.94
C CYS A 12 1.09 -9.60 10.97
N GLN A 13 1.49 -8.35 10.73
CA GLN A 13 0.53 -7.23 10.80
C GLN A 13 -0.54 -7.29 9.69
N ASP A 14 -0.20 -7.70 8.47
CA ASP A 14 -1.19 -7.88 7.40
C ASP A 14 -2.16 -9.05 7.67
N ARG A 15 -1.74 -10.02 8.52
CA ARG A 15 -2.60 -11.13 8.96
C ARG A 15 -3.64 -10.70 9.99
N VAL A 16 -3.43 -9.61 10.73
CA VAL A 16 -4.35 -9.07 11.75
C VAL A 16 -5.70 -8.65 11.16
N LEU A 17 -5.73 -8.26 9.87
CA LEU A 17 -6.98 -7.94 9.16
C LEU A 17 -7.58 -9.13 8.39
N ARG A 18 -6.76 -10.11 8.00
CA ARG A 18 -7.19 -11.25 7.17
C ARG A 18 -7.65 -12.47 7.98
N TRP A 19 -7.13 -12.67 9.19
CA TRP A 19 -7.49 -13.81 10.04
C TRP A 19 -8.37 -13.33 11.20
N SER A 20 -9.52 -13.99 11.36
CA SER A 20 -10.29 -13.92 12.60
C SER A 20 -9.47 -14.60 13.71
N GLU A 21 -8.71 -13.81 14.49
CA GLU A 21 -8.58 -14.18 15.89
C GLU A 21 -10.00 -14.32 16.45
N ARG A 22 -10.24 -15.39 17.22
CA ARG A 22 -11.53 -16.10 17.47
C ARG A 22 -12.78 -15.25 17.83
N TYR A 23 -12.67 -13.92 17.91
CA TYR A 23 -13.71 -12.97 18.29
C TYR A 23 -13.77 -11.68 17.43
N ARG A 24 -12.97 -11.54 16.35
CA ARG A 24 -13.04 -10.36 15.46
C ARG A 24 -13.92 -10.65 14.23
N PRO A 25 -15.01 -9.90 14.00
CA PRO A 25 -15.79 -9.98 12.77
C PRO A 25 -14.96 -9.51 11.56
N ARG A 26 -15.29 -10.01 10.37
CA ARG A 26 -14.66 -9.62 9.11
C ARG A 26 -14.78 -8.10 8.93
N ILE A 27 -13.64 -7.40 8.84
CA ILE A 27 -13.62 -5.96 8.58
C ILE A 27 -13.97 -5.72 7.09
N PRO A 28 -15.03 -4.93 6.80
CA PRO A 28 -15.39 -4.52 5.44
C PRO A 28 -14.23 -3.85 4.69
N ARG A 29 -14.21 -3.91 3.36
CA ARG A 29 -13.08 -3.41 2.56
C ARG A 29 -12.88 -1.91 2.77
N GLU A 30 -13.98 -1.17 2.78
CA GLU A 30 -14.07 0.27 3.00
C GLU A 30 -13.41 0.74 4.31
N TRP A 31 -13.20 -0.16 5.28
CA TRP A 31 -12.59 0.19 6.58
C TRP A 31 -11.15 -0.29 6.73
N ARG A 32 -10.61 -0.97 5.73
CA ARG A 32 -9.18 -1.34 5.67
C ARG A 32 -8.39 -0.14 5.17
N LEU A 33 -8.46 0.97 5.91
CA LEU A 33 -7.85 2.23 5.48
C LEU A 33 -6.32 2.14 5.55
N CYS A 34 -5.67 2.91 4.69
CA CYS A 34 -4.22 3.07 4.63
C CYS A 34 -3.66 3.45 6.00
N ARG A 35 -2.66 2.69 6.46
CA ARG A 35 -1.98 2.86 7.73
C ARG A 35 -1.36 4.23 7.93
N PHE A 36 -1.02 4.93 6.84
CA PHE A 36 -0.49 6.29 6.87
C PHE A 36 -1.61 7.33 6.89
N CYS A 37 -2.44 7.35 5.84
CA CYS A 37 -3.37 8.46 5.63
C CYS A 37 -4.72 8.29 6.33
N LYS A 38 -5.15 7.06 6.60
CA LYS A 38 -6.42 6.72 7.26
C LYS A 38 -7.67 7.32 6.59
N ILE A 39 -7.58 7.66 5.30
CA ILE A 39 -8.68 8.29 4.53
C ILE A 39 -9.11 7.46 3.31
N ALA A 40 -8.22 6.63 2.76
CA ALA A 40 -8.48 5.78 1.61
C ALA A 40 -8.18 4.32 1.97
N VAL A 41 -8.78 3.38 1.24
CA VAL A 41 -8.47 1.95 1.40
C VAL A 41 -6.99 1.71 1.14
N GLU A 42 -6.37 0.87 1.97
CA GLU A 42 -5.03 0.36 1.74
C GLU A 42 -5.07 -0.72 0.66
N ASP A 43 -4.76 -0.33 -0.56
CA ASP A 43 -4.52 -1.22 -1.68
C ASP A 43 -3.24 -0.81 -2.43
N GLU A 44 -2.88 -1.61 -3.43
CA GLU A 44 -1.68 -1.47 -4.23
C GLU A 44 -1.67 -0.12 -4.96
N ILE A 45 -2.81 0.29 -5.52
CA ILE A 45 -2.95 1.59 -6.20
C ILE A 45 -2.71 2.73 -5.22
N HIS A 46 -3.35 2.70 -4.05
CA HIS A 46 -3.17 3.76 -3.07
C HIS A 46 -1.72 3.85 -2.59
N ALA A 47 -1.11 2.71 -2.26
CA ALA A 47 0.26 2.63 -1.78
C ALA A 47 1.26 3.14 -2.82
N LEU A 48 1.14 2.68 -4.07
CA LEU A 48 2.10 2.97 -5.13
C LEU A 48 1.86 4.34 -5.78
N LEU A 49 0.60 4.78 -5.95
CA LEU A 49 0.30 5.93 -6.81
C LEU A 49 -0.23 7.16 -6.06
N ARG A 50 -0.85 7.00 -4.88
CA ARG A 50 -1.64 8.09 -4.27
C ARG A 50 -1.18 8.57 -2.90
N CYS A 51 -0.68 7.69 -2.03
CA CYS A 51 -0.37 8.09 -0.65
C CYS A 51 0.78 9.10 -0.61
N THR A 52 0.55 10.28 -0.05
CA THR A 52 1.52 11.39 0.03
C THR A 52 1.89 11.78 1.47
N ILE A 53 1.31 11.12 2.46
CA ILE A 53 1.47 11.49 3.88
C ILE A 53 2.90 11.24 4.38
N THR A 54 3.52 10.16 3.95
CA THR A 54 4.89 9.82 4.32
C THR A 54 5.86 10.45 3.32
N PRO A 55 6.79 11.33 3.73
CA PRO A 55 7.75 11.96 2.81
C PRO A 55 8.54 10.94 1.99
N GLY A 56 8.93 9.81 2.60
CA GLY A 56 9.62 8.72 1.91
C GLY A 56 8.80 8.10 0.76
N LEU A 57 7.47 8.03 0.85
CA LEU A 57 6.63 7.55 -0.27
C LEU A 57 6.64 8.53 -1.44
N THR A 58 6.48 9.82 -1.14
CA THR A 58 6.50 10.88 -2.15
C THR A 58 7.87 10.95 -2.85
N GLU A 59 8.96 10.81 -2.10
CA GLU A 59 10.32 10.79 -2.64
C GLU A 59 10.58 9.56 -3.53
N LEU A 60 10.23 8.35 -3.05
CA LEU A 60 10.37 7.13 -3.84
C LEU A 60 9.57 7.21 -5.14
N ARG A 61 8.33 7.71 -5.08
CA ARG A 61 7.48 7.88 -6.27
C ARG A 61 8.08 8.89 -7.24
N GLY A 62 8.56 10.03 -6.73
CA GLY A 62 9.19 11.06 -7.56
C GLY A 62 10.41 10.53 -8.30
N ARG A 63 11.30 9.80 -7.61
CA ARG A 63 12.47 9.16 -8.22
C ARG A 63 12.07 8.11 -9.26
N PHE A 64 11.14 7.23 -8.91
CA PHE A 64 10.65 6.19 -9.82
C PHE A 64 10.03 6.79 -11.10
N LEU A 65 9.20 7.83 -10.96
CA LEU A 65 8.58 8.51 -12.12
C LEU A 65 9.63 9.23 -12.97
N ALA A 66 10.61 9.91 -12.36
CA ALA A 66 11.70 10.53 -13.11
C ALA A 66 12.49 9.51 -13.94
N ASP A 67 12.83 8.36 -13.33
CA ASP A 67 13.50 7.25 -14.02
C ASP A 67 12.64 6.64 -15.13
N THR A 68 11.33 6.55 -14.90
CA THR A 68 10.34 6.06 -15.86
C THR A 68 10.25 6.99 -17.07
N TYR A 69 10.17 8.30 -16.85
CA TYR A 69 10.12 9.29 -17.92
C TYR A 69 11.43 9.38 -18.69
N ALA A 70 12.57 9.17 -18.03
CA ALA A 70 13.87 9.08 -18.71
C ALA A 70 13.95 7.85 -19.63
N ALA A 71 13.37 6.71 -19.24
CA ALA A 71 13.35 5.49 -20.04
C ALA A 71 12.26 5.51 -21.13
N CYS A 72 11.11 6.12 -20.85
CA CYS A 72 9.95 6.18 -21.73
C CYS A 72 9.36 7.61 -21.77
N PRO A 73 9.96 8.54 -22.54
CA PRO A 73 9.52 9.94 -22.58
C PRO A 73 8.05 10.13 -23.02
N MET A 74 7.52 9.23 -23.85
CA MET A 74 6.11 9.22 -24.29
C MET A 74 5.10 9.11 -23.14
N LEU A 75 5.53 8.61 -21.97
CA LEU A 75 4.67 8.55 -20.79
C LEU A 75 4.42 9.92 -20.18
N VAL A 76 5.32 10.89 -20.35
CA VAL A 76 5.17 12.23 -19.75
C VAL A 76 3.85 12.86 -20.17
N ASP A 77 3.52 12.82 -21.46
CA ASP A 77 2.32 13.47 -22.01
C ASP A 77 1.02 12.69 -21.77
N THR A 78 1.13 11.39 -21.53
CA THR A 78 -0.01 10.48 -21.38
C THR A 78 -0.35 10.20 -19.92
N TRP A 79 0.62 10.27 -19.00
CA TRP A 79 0.48 9.88 -17.60
C TRP A 79 -0.65 10.58 -16.86
N ASP A 80 -0.83 11.87 -17.11
CA ASP A 80 -1.88 12.67 -16.45
C ASP A 80 -3.29 12.43 -17.01
N ARG A 81 -3.39 11.78 -18.17
CA ARG A 81 -4.66 11.44 -18.82
C ARG A 81 -5.20 10.08 -18.40
N LEU A 82 -4.33 9.23 -17.86
CA LEU A 82 -4.69 7.90 -17.39
C LEU A 82 -5.30 7.96 -16.00
N ASP A 83 -6.31 7.12 -15.75
CA ASP A 83 -6.72 6.83 -14.38
C ASP A 83 -5.67 5.93 -13.68
N ASP A 84 -5.90 5.60 -12.42
CA ASP A 84 -4.89 4.87 -11.65
C ASP A 84 -4.74 3.40 -12.04
N GLU A 85 -5.83 2.75 -12.46
CA GLU A 85 -5.81 1.37 -12.93
C GLU A 85 -5.00 1.32 -14.23
N ASP A 86 -5.27 2.25 -15.15
CA ASP A 86 -4.54 2.37 -16.41
C ASP A 86 -3.06 2.74 -16.20
N ARG A 87 -2.74 3.59 -15.22
CA ARG A 87 -1.35 3.89 -14.84
C ARG A 87 -0.63 2.64 -14.36
N LEU A 88 -1.23 1.88 -13.45
CA LEU A 88 -0.62 0.65 -12.94
C LEU A 88 -0.47 -0.39 -14.05
N ALA A 89 -1.51 -0.58 -14.87
CA ALA A 89 -1.48 -1.48 -16.02
C ALA A 89 -0.41 -1.07 -17.05
N CYS A 90 -0.23 0.23 -17.29
CA CYS A 90 0.80 0.77 -18.15
C CYS A 90 2.21 0.44 -17.64
N LEU A 91 2.47 0.68 -16.35
CA LEU A 91 3.76 0.35 -15.73
C LEU A 91 4.09 -1.14 -15.83
N LEU A 92 3.09 -2.01 -15.62
CA LEU A 92 3.25 -3.47 -15.68
C LEU A 92 3.47 -4.01 -17.11
N GLN A 93 3.11 -3.24 -18.14
CA GLN A 93 3.23 -3.63 -19.55
C GLN A 93 4.54 -3.15 -20.20
N LEU A 94 5.43 -2.51 -19.45
CA LEU A 94 6.68 -1.96 -19.96
C LEU A 94 7.88 -2.75 -19.43
N PRO A 95 8.38 -3.77 -20.17
CA PRO A 95 9.47 -4.63 -19.70
C PRO A 95 10.75 -3.88 -19.36
N ILE A 96 10.99 -2.74 -20.03
CA ILE A 96 12.14 -1.86 -19.75
C ILE A 96 12.13 -1.30 -18.32
N LEU A 97 10.96 -1.29 -17.67
CA LEU A 97 10.80 -0.81 -16.31
C LEU A 97 10.82 -1.93 -15.27
N ASP A 98 10.76 -3.22 -15.63
CA ASP A 98 10.54 -4.34 -14.71
C ASP A 98 11.42 -4.31 -13.47
N SER A 99 12.74 -4.16 -13.67
CA SER A 99 13.70 -4.13 -12.56
C SER A 99 13.51 -2.90 -11.65
N ARG A 100 13.20 -1.74 -12.24
CA ARG A 100 12.97 -0.49 -11.50
C ARG A 100 11.63 -0.49 -10.79
N LEU A 101 10.58 -1.01 -11.43
CA LEU A 101 9.26 -1.18 -10.87
C LEU A 101 9.31 -2.16 -9.68
N ALA A 102 10.00 -3.30 -9.84
CA ALA A 102 10.19 -4.25 -8.75
C ALA A 102 10.92 -3.61 -7.55
N GLN A 103 12.00 -2.86 -7.80
CA GLN A 103 12.71 -2.14 -6.74
C GLN A 103 11.81 -1.09 -6.05
N TYR A 104 11.07 -0.30 -6.83
CA TYR A 104 10.14 0.70 -6.30
C TYR A 104 9.06 0.07 -5.43
N VAL A 105 8.39 -0.96 -5.93
CA VAL A 105 7.36 -1.72 -5.20
C VAL A 105 7.95 -2.29 -3.91
N HIS A 106 9.13 -2.90 -3.98
CA HIS A 106 9.80 -3.43 -2.79
C HIS A 106 10.02 -2.35 -1.72
N LEU A 107 10.60 -1.20 -2.10
CA LEU A 107 10.88 -0.12 -1.15
C LEU A 107 9.61 0.51 -0.55
N VAL A 108 8.55 0.67 -1.35
CA VAL A 108 7.24 1.09 -0.85
C VAL A 108 6.70 0.08 0.17
N LEU A 109 6.75 -1.21 -0.15
CA LEU A 109 6.28 -2.27 0.75
C LEU A 109 7.10 -2.35 2.04
N GLU A 110 8.41 -2.08 2.01
CA GLU A 110 9.22 -1.97 3.23
C GLU A 110 8.74 -0.83 4.13
N LEU A 111 8.41 0.34 3.56
CA LEU A 111 7.85 1.45 4.33
C LEU A 111 6.51 1.08 4.96
N PHE A 112 5.62 0.44 4.20
CA PHE A 112 4.34 -0.04 4.74
C PHE A 112 4.56 -1.08 5.84
N ARG A 113 5.45 -2.05 5.64
CA ARG A 113 5.75 -3.10 6.63
C ARG A 113 6.33 -2.53 7.93
N ALA A 114 7.06 -1.43 7.87
CA ALA A 114 7.59 -0.74 9.04
C ALA A 114 6.51 -0.02 9.86
N ALA A 115 5.34 0.28 9.27
CA ALA A 115 4.24 0.98 9.92
C ALA A 115 3.15 0.02 10.41
N PRO A 116 2.59 0.24 11.62
CA PRO A 116 1.51 -0.58 12.15
C PRO A 116 0.25 -0.46 11.29
N VAL A 117 -0.34 -1.59 10.91
CA VAL A 117 -1.62 -1.64 10.20
C VAL A 117 -2.70 -0.85 10.95
N TYR A 118 -3.48 -0.05 10.21
CA TYR A 118 -4.64 0.63 10.78
C TYR A 118 -5.73 -0.39 11.12
N VAL A 119 -6.19 -0.33 12.37
CA VAL A 119 -7.31 -1.12 12.86
C VAL A 119 -8.47 -0.17 13.15
N PRO A 120 -9.62 -0.31 12.45
CA PRO A 120 -10.78 0.52 12.72
C PRO A 120 -11.31 0.27 14.15
N PRO A 121 -11.88 1.29 14.82
CA PRO A 121 -12.46 1.15 16.16
C PRO A 121 -13.51 0.03 16.25
N LEU A 122 -13.60 -0.62 17.42
CA LEU A 122 -14.58 -1.68 17.70
C LEU A 122 -16.03 -1.24 17.48
N SER A 123 -16.34 0.03 17.70
CA SER A 123 -17.69 0.58 17.51
C SER A 123 -18.20 0.40 16.09
N LEU A 124 -17.30 0.43 15.11
CA LEU A 124 -17.66 0.20 13.71
C LEU A 124 -17.96 -1.29 13.48
N TRP A 125 -17.31 -2.22 14.19
CA TRP A 125 -17.43 -3.66 13.90
C TRP A 125 -18.84 -4.24 14.11
N TYR A 126 -19.71 -3.54 14.83
CA TYR A 126 -21.05 -3.99 15.21
C TYR A 126 -22.19 -3.19 14.56
N THR A 127 -21.92 -2.24 13.67
CA THR A 127 -23.01 -1.59 12.91
C THR A 127 -23.65 -2.62 11.99
N PRO A 128 -24.96 -2.92 12.14
CA PRO A 128 -25.68 -3.73 11.17
C PRO A 128 -25.72 -2.98 9.84
N LEU A 129 -25.40 -3.68 8.74
CA LEU A 129 -25.66 -3.22 7.38
C LEU A 129 -27.16 -3.08 7.14
#